data_AF-A0A934NEX3-F1
#
_entry.id   AF-A0A934NEX3-F1
#
_cell.length_a   1.000
_cell.length_b   1.000
_cell.length_c   1.000
_cell.angle_alpha   90.00
_cell.angle_beta   90.00
_cell.angle_gamma   90.00
#
_symmetry.space_group_name_H-M   'P 1'
#
loop_
_entity.id
_entity.type
_entity.pdbx_description
1 polymer ?
#
loop_
_entity_poly.entity_id
_entity_poly.type
_entity_poly.pdbx_seq_one_letter_code
_entity_poly.pdbx_strand_id
1 'polypeptide(L)'
;MSASDAPATLAEELRRRRMALGWTLEQVAEQAQVSVGMLSLIETGKRRPSLKSWGRIRGALGISEPLPEAAWRQQPREIADELVATLGACLAALRAATLAELAEAAGVSISEVRLALRRLAEQLESVGMLVLDDGSHVQLTPQRRFHDAVAQLVQPQQLGRLSQEQAEVLAIVIMDGMASRRRIEEVRGAAQLSIGPDGPVTLPRDSSETLALLLSRGLLCADRDDHAIGRPLIYRPTPRLLQLLGTQTPEEARVRLGVSAQCRLESAVSPEQEP
;
A
#
# COMPACT_ATOMS: atom_id res chain seq x y z
N MET A 1 -5.23 34.30 33.02
CA MET A 1 -5.15 32.93 33.56
C MET A 1 -3.93 32.29 32.94
N SER A 2 -2.95 31.93 33.77
CA SER A 2 -1.58 31.58 33.39
C SER A 2 -1.47 30.20 32.75
N ALA A 3 -0.51 30.05 31.84
CA ALA A 3 -0.24 28.86 31.03
C ALA A 3 0.44 27.69 31.80
N SER A 4 0.15 27.48 33.09
CA SER A 4 0.89 26.52 33.94
C SER A 4 0.06 25.39 34.57
N ASP A 5 -1.17 25.17 34.14
CA ASP A 5 -2.05 24.12 34.71
C ASP A 5 -2.33 22.98 33.71
N ALA A 6 -1.31 22.59 32.94
CA ALA A 6 -1.31 21.27 32.33
C ALA A 6 -1.05 20.23 33.44
N PRO A 7 -1.86 19.17 33.58
CA PRO A 7 -1.68 18.18 34.62
C PRO A 7 -0.28 17.56 34.49
N ALA A 8 0.56 17.76 35.51
CA ALA A 8 1.93 17.27 35.54
C ALA A 8 1.95 15.77 35.21
N THR A 9 2.72 15.41 34.21
CA THR A 9 2.77 14.04 33.73
C THR A 9 3.48 13.15 34.77
N LEU A 10 3.12 11.86 34.86
CA LEU A 10 3.67 10.91 35.86
C LEU A 10 5.22 10.92 35.97
N ALA A 11 5.93 11.16 34.86
CA ALA A 11 7.39 11.24 34.77
C ALA A 11 7.94 12.53 35.40
N GLU A 12 7.25 13.65 35.20
CA GLU A 12 7.61 14.92 35.84
C GLU A 12 7.40 14.84 37.34
N GLU A 13 6.33 14.19 37.80
CA GLU A 13 6.06 14.00 39.23
C GLU A 13 7.11 13.09 39.88
N LEU A 14 7.48 11.98 39.22
CA LEU A 14 8.56 11.11 39.71
C LEU A 14 9.89 11.86 39.82
N ARG A 15 10.25 12.61 38.78
CA ARG A 15 11.48 13.41 38.77
C ARG A 15 11.45 14.48 39.86
N ARG A 16 10.33 15.20 39.99
CA ARG A 16 10.12 16.22 41.02
C ARG A 16 10.27 15.62 42.41
N ARG A 17 9.66 14.46 42.67
CA ARG A 17 9.71 13.79 43.97
C ARG A 17 11.11 13.27 44.30
N ARG A 18 11.79 12.67 43.33
CA ARG A 18 13.19 12.24 43.48
C ARG A 18 14.10 13.43 43.81
N MET A 19 13.96 14.54 43.09
CA MET A 19 14.75 15.75 43.33
C MET A 19 14.44 16.39 44.69
N ALA A 20 13.18 16.37 45.14
CA ALA A 20 12.79 16.86 46.46
C ALA A 20 13.39 16.03 47.61
N LEU A 21 13.63 14.74 47.38
CA LEU A 21 14.34 13.86 48.31
C LEU A 21 15.87 13.97 48.20
N GLY A 22 16.39 14.72 47.22
CA GLY A 22 17.83 14.86 46.97
C GLY A 22 18.49 13.60 46.41
N TRP A 23 17.72 12.65 45.88
CA TRP A 23 18.25 11.36 45.44
C TRP A 23 18.67 11.37 43.96
N THR A 24 19.73 10.64 43.66
CA THR A 24 20.15 10.40 42.28
C THR A 24 19.30 9.29 41.62
N LEU A 25 19.36 9.19 40.30
CA LEU A 25 18.67 8.12 39.57
C LEU A 25 19.18 6.74 40.01
N GLU A 26 20.47 6.62 40.27
CA GLU A 26 21.14 5.40 40.72
C GLU A 26 20.61 4.96 42.08
N GLN A 27 20.50 5.89 43.02
CA GLN A 27 20.01 5.63 44.38
C GLN A 27 18.54 5.17 44.39
N VAL A 28 17.67 5.82 43.60
CA VAL A 28 16.27 5.37 43.46
C VAL A 28 16.20 4.02 42.77
N ALA A 29 17.00 3.80 41.72
CA ALA A 29 16.99 2.56 40.96
C ALA A 29 17.43 1.36 41.83
N GLU A 30 18.48 1.55 42.63
CA GLU A 30 18.97 0.58 43.60
C GLU A 30 17.91 0.26 44.66
N GLN A 31 17.35 1.30 45.29
CA GLN A 31 16.31 1.14 46.33
C GLN A 31 15.03 0.49 45.79
N ALA A 32 14.64 0.81 44.55
CA ALA A 32 13.48 0.24 43.89
C ALA A 32 13.77 -1.10 43.18
N GLN A 33 15.00 -1.61 43.22
CA GLN A 33 15.43 -2.81 42.49
C GLN A 33 15.01 -2.79 41.00
N VAL A 34 15.27 -1.68 40.33
CA VAL A 34 15.09 -1.51 38.88
C VAL A 34 16.40 -1.02 38.26
N SER A 35 16.57 -1.13 36.95
CA SER A 35 17.78 -0.60 36.31
C SER A 35 17.72 0.93 36.17
N VAL A 36 18.87 1.59 36.31
CA VAL A 36 19.02 3.05 36.14
C VAL A 36 18.51 3.49 34.76
N GLY A 37 18.85 2.73 33.71
CA GLY A 37 18.35 2.98 32.36
C GLY A 37 16.83 2.85 32.24
N MET A 38 16.21 1.91 32.94
CA MET A 38 14.75 1.80 32.99
C MET A 38 14.13 3.02 33.69
N LEU A 39 14.68 3.46 34.82
CA LEU A 39 14.19 4.62 35.56
C LEU A 39 14.34 5.93 34.75
N SER A 40 15.46 6.10 34.05
CA SER A 40 15.68 7.23 33.14
C SER A 40 14.65 7.28 32.00
N LEU A 41 14.35 6.13 31.38
CA LEU A 41 13.30 6.04 30.36
C LEU A 41 11.91 6.32 30.94
N ILE A 42 11.67 6.03 32.22
CA ILE A 42 10.43 6.35 32.92
C ILE A 42 10.33 7.86 33.19
N GLU A 43 11.36 8.49 33.75
CA GLU A 43 11.39 9.93 34.05
C GLU A 43 11.43 10.84 32.81
N THR A 44 11.79 10.29 31.66
CA THR A 44 11.73 10.99 30.36
C THR A 44 10.43 10.71 29.60
N GLY A 45 9.49 9.93 30.18
CA GLY A 45 8.22 9.58 29.54
C GLY A 45 8.34 8.56 28.39
N LYS A 46 9.53 8.03 28.12
CA LYS A 46 9.80 7.10 27.01
C LYS A 46 9.35 5.66 27.29
N ARG A 47 9.09 5.30 28.55
CA ARG A 47 8.70 3.93 28.96
C ARG A 47 7.86 3.96 30.22
N ARG A 48 6.66 3.33 30.29
CA ARG A 48 6.04 3.12 31.62
C ARG A 48 6.70 1.94 32.38
N PRO A 49 6.69 1.95 33.72
CA PRO A 49 7.02 0.77 34.51
C PRO A 49 5.93 -0.32 34.37
N SER A 50 6.28 -1.56 34.70
CA SER A 50 5.26 -2.60 34.96
C SER A 50 4.54 -2.28 36.29
N LEU A 51 3.35 -2.84 36.54
CA LEU A 51 2.68 -2.67 37.85
C LEU A 51 3.59 -3.07 39.02
N LYS A 52 4.42 -4.10 38.83
CA LYS A 52 5.39 -4.58 39.80
C LYS A 52 6.55 -3.59 39.99
N SER A 53 7.15 -3.10 38.91
CA SER A 53 8.22 -2.09 38.97
C SER A 53 7.71 -0.77 39.53
N TRP A 54 6.47 -0.42 39.22
CA TRP A 54 5.78 0.75 39.72
C TRP A 54 5.60 0.71 41.23
N GLY A 55 5.10 -0.41 41.76
CA GLY A 55 4.98 -0.60 43.20
C GLY A 55 6.32 -0.44 43.93
N ARG A 56 7.41 -0.94 43.35
CA ARG A 56 8.76 -0.79 43.92
C ARG A 56 9.26 0.66 43.87
N ILE A 57 9.09 1.36 42.74
CA ILE A 57 9.50 2.76 42.59
C ILE A 57 8.72 3.65 43.56
N ARG A 58 7.41 3.41 43.71
CA ARG A 58 6.58 4.11 44.70
C ARG A 58 7.04 3.86 46.12
N GLY A 59 7.33 2.60 46.46
CA GLY A 59 7.84 2.23 47.77
C GLY A 59 9.17 2.92 48.08
N ALA A 60 10.09 2.95 47.10
CA ALA A 60 11.37 3.63 47.23
C ALA A 60 11.21 5.14 47.42
N LEU A 61 10.31 5.80 46.69
CA LEU A 61 10.08 7.24 46.76
C LEU A 61 9.09 7.68 47.87
N GLY A 62 8.59 6.74 48.68
CA GLY A 62 7.62 7.03 49.74
C GLY A 62 6.27 7.56 49.24
N ILE A 63 5.87 7.19 48.01
CA ILE A 63 4.62 7.66 47.39
C ILE A 63 3.46 6.75 47.82
N SER A 64 2.82 7.11 48.94
CA SER A 64 1.66 6.39 49.48
C SER A 64 0.33 6.79 48.83
N GLU A 65 0.27 7.96 48.22
CA GLU A 65 -0.96 8.54 47.65
C GLU A 65 -1.35 7.84 46.33
N PRO A 66 -2.64 7.48 46.12
CA PRO A 66 -3.10 7.04 44.81
C PRO A 66 -2.97 8.21 43.83
N LEU A 67 -2.15 8.05 42.80
CA LEU A 67 -2.01 9.08 41.77
C LEU A 67 -3.38 9.38 41.13
N PRO A 68 -3.60 10.61 40.65
CA PRO A 68 -4.80 10.92 39.87
C PRO A 68 -4.88 9.92 38.72
N GLU A 69 -5.99 9.20 38.59
CA GLU A 69 -6.24 8.27 37.48
C GLU A 69 -5.97 8.92 36.11
N ALA A 70 -6.21 10.23 36.03
CA ALA A 70 -5.88 11.08 34.88
C ALA A 70 -4.39 11.10 34.53
N ALA A 71 -3.47 11.11 35.49
CA ALA A 71 -2.01 11.12 35.25
C ALA A 71 -1.48 9.75 34.77
N TRP A 72 -2.17 8.66 35.12
CA TRP A 72 -1.92 7.33 34.56
C TRP A 72 -2.45 7.19 33.13
N ARG A 73 -3.55 7.89 32.81
CA ARG A 73 -4.15 7.93 31.47
C ARG A 73 -3.41 8.89 30.52
N GLN A 74 -2.85 9.99 31.01
CA GLN A 74 -2.27 11.07 30.19
C GLN A 74 -0.75 11.03 30.00
N GLN A 75 -0.09 9.89 30.28
CA GLN A 75 1.30 9.69 29.85
C GLN A 75 1.42 8.78 28.64
N PRO A 76 2.17 9.21 27.59
CA PRO A 76 2.21 8.51 26.32
C PRO A 76 2.69 7.09 26.55
N ARG A 77 1.92 6.10 26.09
CA ARG A 77 2.44 4.74 25.95
C ARG A 77 1.84 4.01 24.77
N GLU A 78 1.53 4.74 23.74
CA GLU A 78 0.84 4.19 22.60
C GLU A 78 1.77 4.41 21.41
N ILE A 79 1.84 3.44 20.49
CA ILE A 79 2.11 3.79 19.09
C ILE A 79 1.37 5.10 18.86
N ALA A 80 2.07 6.20 18.51
CA ALA A 80 1.41 7.50 18.42
C ALA A 80 0.08 7.29 17.71
N ASP A 81 -1.05 7.74 18.26
CA ASP A 81 -2.34 7.58 17.56
C ASP A 81 -2.22 8.10 16.12
N GLU A 82 -1.35 9.09 15.94
CA GLU A 82 -0.82 9.57 14.69
C GLU A 82 -0.10 8.51 13.82
N LEU A 83 0.77 7.67 14.36
CA LEU A 83 1.38 6.53 13.65
C LEU A 83 0.33 5.47 13.28
N VAL A 84 -0.61 5.13 14.18
CA VAL A 84 -1.71 4.19 13.86
C VAL A 84 -2.57 4.77 12.73
N ALA A 85 -2.93 6.05 12.83
CA ALA A 85 -3.69 6.77 11.81
C ALA A 85 -2.92 6.87 10.49
N THR A 86 -1.61 7.13 10.54
CA THR A 86 -0.74 7.20 9.36
C THR A 86 -0.73 5.86 8.64
N LEU A 87 -0.50 4.76 9.34
CA LEU A 87 -0.51 3.43 8.73
C LEU A 87 -1.90 3.06 8.20
N GLY A 88 -2.97 3.42 8.92
CA GLY A 88 -4.34 3.27 8.46
C GLY A 88 -4.59 4.01 7.15
N ALA A 89 -4.12 5.26 7.03
CA ALA A 89 -4.23 6.06 5.82
C ALA A 89 -3.40 5.49 4.66
N CYS A 90 -2.16 5.08 4.92
CA CYS A 90 -1.29 4.45 3.92
C CYS A 90 -1.93 3.18 3.34
N LEU A 91 -2.43 2.29 4.20
CA LEU A 91 -3.05 1.04 3.79
C LEU A 91 -4.45 1.21 3.20
N ALA A 92 -5.14 2.32 3.48
CA ALA A 92 -6.40 2.65 2.82
C ALA A 92 -6.17 3.21 1.41
N ALA A 93 -5.07 3.96 1.20
CA ALA A 93 -4.70 4.52 -0.09
C ALA A 93 -4.05 3.49 -1.03
N LEU A 94 -3.28 2.55 -0.48
CA LEU A 94 -2.56 1.51 -1.21
C LEU A 94 -3.28 0.17 -1.11
N ARG A 95 -3.38 -0.58 -2.22
CA ARG A 95 -3.96 -1.95 -2.18
C ARG A 95 -3.14 -2.92 -1.31
N ALA A 96 -1.82 -2.71 -1.22
CA ALA A 96 -0.89 -3.47 -0.39
C ALA A 96 0.40 -2.66 -0.20
N ALA A 97 1.10 -2.85 0.91
CA ALA A 97 2.40 -2.23 1.21
C ALA A 97 3.31 -3.20 1.99
N THR A 98 4.62 -3.12 1.80
CA THR A 98 5.59 -3.87 2.61
C THR A 98 5.84 -3.19 3.96
N LEU A 99 6.31 -3.94 4.94
CA LEU A 99 6.71 -3.36 6.24
C LEU A 99 7.84 -2.33 6.12
N ALA A 100 8.72 -2.48 5.12
CA ALA A 100 9.81 -1.55 4.87
C ALA A 100 9.30 -0.20 4.33
N GLU A 101 8.39 -0.23 3.35
CA GLU A 101 7.75 0.97 2.81
C GLU A 101 6.96 1.72 3.87
N LEU A 102 6.22 1.00 4.73
CA LEU A 102 5.49 1.59 5.85
C LEU A 102 6.42 2.21 6.89
N ALA A 103 7.55 1.57 7.18
CA ALA A 103 8.55 2.08 8.11
C ALA A 103 9.22 3.35 7.58
N GLU A 104 9.58 3.36 6.30
CA GLU A 104 10.16 4.52 5.61
C GLU A 104 9.18 5.69 5.56
N ALA A 105 7.94 5.44 5.14
CA ALA A 105 6.89 6.47 5.04
C ALA A 105 6.55 7.10 6.39
N ALA A 106 6.55 6.30 7.46
CA ALA A 106 6.26 6.78 8.81
C ALA A 106 7.50 7.25 9.59
N GLY A 107 8.71 7.09 9.04
CA GLY A 107 9.97 7.48 9.69
C GLY A 107 10.28 6.71 10.98
N VAL A 108 9.83 5.46 11.10
CA VAL A 108 9.97 4.63 12.31
C VAL A 108 10.58 3.26 12.01
N SER A 109 10.89 2.50 13.05
CA SER A 109 11.43 1.14 12.86
C SER A 109 10.35 0.13 12.44
N ILE A 110 10.75 -0.94 11.74
CA ILE A 110 9.84 -2.06 11.37
C ILE A 110 9.17 -2.67 12.61
N SER A 111 9.86 -2.73 13.75
CA SER A 111 9.31 -3.22 15.01
C SER A 111 8.16 -2.35 15.53
N GLU A 112 8.28 -1.03 15.39
CA GLU A 112 7.22 -0.08 15.75
C GLU A 112 6.03 -0.21 14.80
N VAL A 113 6.26 -0.37 13.49
CA VAL A 113 5.21 -0.65 12.51
C VAL A 113 4.46 -1.94 12.85
N ARG A 114 5.15 -3.04 13.15
CA ARG A 114 4.50 -4.31 13.53
C ARG A 114 3.64 -4.17 14.78
N LEU A 115 4.10 -3.39 15.76
CA LEU A 115 3.33 -3.11 16.97
C LEU A 115 2.10 -2.25 16.63
N ALA A 116 2.28 -1.22 15.81
CA ALA A 116 1.25 -0.31 15.33
C ALA A 116 0.13 -1.01 14.57
N LEU A 117 0.49 -1.94 13.68
CA LEU A 117 -0.46 -2.73 12.89
C LEU A 117 -1.34 -3.62 13.76
N ARG A 118 -0.83 -4.15 14.89
CA ARG A 118 -1.65 -4.92 15.84
C ARG A 118 -2.75 -4.06 16.46
N ARG A 119 -2.39 -2.84 16.87
CA ARG A 119 -3.35 -1.88 17.44
C ARG A 119 -4.35 -1.39 16.39
N LEU A 120 -3.89 -1.15 15.16
CA LEU A 120 -4.77 -0.81 14.03
C LEU A 120 -5.79 -1.94 13.78
N ALA A 121 -5.35 -3.20 13.80
CA ALA A 121 -6.23 -4.35 13.60
C ALA A 121 -7.34 -4.42 14.66
N GLU A 122 -7.01 -4.18 15.94
CA GLU A 122 -7.99 -4.12 17.04
C GLU A 122 -9.02 -2.99 16.84
N GLN A 123 -8.58 -1.80 16.43
CA GLN A 123 -9.48 -0.66 16.19
C GLN A 123 -10.43 -0.92 15.01
N LEU A 124 -9.93 -1.52 13.94
CA LEU A 124 -10.66 -1.78 12.71
C LEU A 124 -11.65 -2.94 12.80
N GLU A 125 -11.51 -3.81 13.82
CA GLU A 125 -12.40 -4.95 14.02
C GLU A 125 -13.87 -4.52 14.20
N SER A 126 -14.08 -3.42 14.92
CA SER A 126 -15.39 -2.81 15.18
C SER A 126 -16.08 -2.29 13.90
N VAL A 127 -15.29 -1.89 12.90
CA VAL A 127 -15.76 -1.34 11.61
C VAL A 127 -15.83 -2.44 10.54
N GLY A 128 -15.52 -3.69 10.89
CA GLY A 128 -15.62 -4.83 9.99
C GLY A 128 -14.45 -4.98 9.02
N MET A 129 -13.31 -4.35 9.31
CA MET A 129 -12.08 -4.46 8.53
C MET A 129 -11.07 -5.37 9.23
N LEU A 130 -10.11 -5.89 8.46
CA LEU A 130 -9.01 -6.73 8.90
C LEU A 130 -7.71 -6.21 8.28
N VAL A 131 -6.64 -6.28 9.05
CA VAL A 131 -5.27 -6.16 8.55
C VAL A 131 -4.79 -7.57 8.22
N LEU A 132 -4.45 -7.84 6.96
CA LEU A 132 -3.84 -9.10 6.51
C LEU A 132 -2.35 -8.89 6.31
N ASP A 133 -1.52 -9.75 6.90
CA ASP A 133 -0.06 -9.80 6.73
C ASP A 133 0.31 -11.21 6.25
N ASP A 134 0.86 -11.32 5.04
CA ASP A 134 1.32 -12.60 4.46
C ASP A 134 2.83 -12.87 4.68
N GLY A 135 3.50 -11.99 5.43
CA GLY A 135 4.94 -12.00 5.67
C GLY A 135 5.76 -11.16 4.70
N SER A 136 5.19 -10.79 3.54
CA SER A 136 5.79 -9.90 2.53
C SER A 136 5.06 -8.56 2.46
N HIS A 137 3.72 -8.61 2.44
CA HIS A 137 2.85 -7.46 2.26
C HIS A 137 1.74 -7.41 3.33
N VAL A 138 1.38 -6.18 3.68
CA VAL A 138 0.29 -5.82 4.56
C VAL A 138 -0.80 -5.13 3.75
N GLN A 139 -2.05 -5.51 3.97
CA GLN A 139 -3.21 -4.91 3.31
C GLN A 139 -4.44 -4.83 4.22
N LEU A 140 -5.36 -3.92 3.92
CA LEU A 140 -6.67 -3.86 4.54
C LEU A 140 -7.71 -4.61 3.70
N THR A 141 -8.49 -5.45 4.36
CA THR A 141 -9.55 -6.24 3.72
C THR A 141 -10.80 -6.28 4.59
N PRO A 142 -12.02 -6.27 4.02
CA PRO A 142 -13.24 -6.48 4.80
C PRO A 142 -13.29 -7.89 5.40
N GLN A 143 -13.90 -8.01 6.57
CA GLN A 143 -14.17 -9.30 7.19
C GLN A 143 -15.12 -10.13 6.32
N ARG A 144 -14.94 -11.46 6.34
CA ARG A 144 -15.75 -12.40 5.53
C ARG A 144 -17.25 -12.19 5.67
N ARG A 145 -17.74 -11.84 6.87
CA ARG A 145 -19.16 -11.57 7.14
C ARG A 145 -19.75 -10.42 6.32
N PHE A 146 -18.92 -9.53 5.77
CA PHE A 146 -19.33 -8.42 4.92
C PHE A 146 -19.01 -8.63 3.44
N HIS A 147 -18.42 -9.78 3.06
CA HIS A 147 -17.95 -10.00 1.69
C HIS A 147 -19.07 -9.91 0.66
N ASP A 148 -20.28 -10.41 0.94
CA ASP A 148 -21.39 -10.37 -0.01
C ASP A 148 -21.92 -8.95 -0.23
N ALA A 149 -22.04 -8.16 0.85
CA ALA A 149 -22.44 -6.76 0.78
C ALA A 149 -21.37 -5.92 0.05
N VAL A 150 -20.10 -6.18 0.34
CA VAL A 150 -18.97 -5.57 -0.37
C VAL A 150 -18.97 -6.00 -1.82
N ALA A 151 -19.17 -7.27 -2.17
CA ALA A 151 -19.14 -7.75 -3.55
C ALA A 151 -20.27 -7.19 -4.44
N GLN A 152 -21.40 -6.79 -3.85
CA GLN A 152 -22.47 -6.09 -4.58
C GLN A 152 -22.07 -4.65 -4.96
N LEU A 153 -21.22 -4.00 -4.16
CA LEU A 153 -20.76 -2.62 -4.36
C LEU A 153 -19.39 -2.54 -5.05
N VAL A 154 -18.53 -3.48 -4.71
CA VAL A 154 -17.34 -3.90 -5.44
C VAL A 154 -17.84 -4.73 -6.61
N GLN A 155 -18.49 -4.05 -7.56
CA GLN A 155 -18.24 -4.39 -8.95
C GLN A 155 -16.72 -4.54 -9.04
N PRO A 156 -16.18 -5.70 -9.46
CA PRO A 156 -14.74 -5.93 -9.49
C PRO A 156 -14.15 -4.69 -10.10
N GLN A 157 -13.31 -3.94 -9.36
CA GLN A 157 -12.75 -2.66 -9.80
C GLN A 157 -12.50 -2.80 -11.30
N GLN A 158 -13.46 -2.29 -12.08
CA GLN A 158 -13.35 -2.40 -13.51
C GLN A 158 -12.17 -1.47 -13.71
N LEU A 159 -11.00 -2.06 -13.98
CA LEU A 159 -10.01 -1.42 -14.86
C LEU A 159 -10.87 -0.62 -15.82
N GLY A 160 -10.95 0.71 -15.63
CA GLY A 160 -11.98 1.51 -16.28
C GLY A 160 -12.00 1.06 -17.71
N ARG A 161 -13.13 0.47 -18.17
CA ARG A 161 -13.21 -0.41 -19.34
C ARG A 161 -12.14 0.03 -20.33
N LEU A 162 -11.11 -0.80 -20.56
CA LEU A 162 -9.97 -0.42 -21.38
C LEU A 162 -10.52 0.27 -22.62
N SER A 163 -10.09 1.53 -22.86
CA SER A 163 -10.57 2.23 -24.04
C SER A 163 -10.24 1.38 -25.27
N GLN A 164 -11.01 1.53 -26.35
CA GLN A 164 -10.74 0.78 -27.57
C GLN A 164 -9.27 0.95 -28.02
N GLU A 165 -8.70 2.13 -27.83
CA GLU A 165 -7.30 2.42 -28.11
C GLU A 165 -6.32 1.66 -27.20
N GLN A 166 -6.62 1.55 -25.90
CA GLN A 166 -5.82 0.77 -24.96
C GLN A 166 -5.89 -0.73 -25.30
N ALA A 167 -7.08 -1.23 -25.64
CA ALA A 167 -7.28 -2.62 -26.03
C ALA A 167 -6.55 -2.96 -27.34
N GLU A 168 -6.56 -2.05 -28.32
CA GLU A 168 -5.80 -2.19 -29.57
C GLU A 168 -4.30 -2.30 -29.31
N VAL A 169 -3.73 -1.37 -28.53
CA VAL A 169 -2.29 -1.38 -28.21
C VAL A 169 -1.90 -2.66 -27.48
N LEU A 170 -2.69 -3.07 -26.48
CA LEU A 170 -2.44 -4.32 -25.75
C LEU A 170 -2.54 -5.54 -26.67
N ALA A 171 -3.53 -5.60 -27.56
CA ALA A 171 -3.67 -6.69 -28.51
C ALA A 171 -2.45 -6.81 -29.42
N ILE A 172 -1.94 -5.69 -29.95
CA ILE A 172 -0.75 -5.70 -30.82
C ILE A 172 0.47 -6.21 -30.05
N VAL A 173 0.72 -5.69 -28.84
CA VAL A 173 1.86 -6.12 -28.02
C VAL A 173 1.76 -7.59 -27.63
N ILE A 174 0.56 -8.10 -27.34
CA ILE A 174 0.37 -9.52 -27.03
C ILE A 174 0.60 -10.37 -28.27
N MET A 175 0.02 -10.01 -29.42
CA MET A 175 0.15 -10.75 -30.68
C MET A 175 1.61 -10.84 -31.17
N ASP A 176 2.34 -9.72 -31.13
CA ASP A 176 3.76 -9.68 -31.51
C ASP A 176 4.67 -10.23 -30.37
N GLY A 177 4.15 -10.42 -29.16
CA GLY A 177 4.87 -10.84 -27.95
C GLY A 177 5.78 -9.76 -27.35
N MET A 178 6.32 -8.89 -28.20
CA MET A 178 7.01 -7.65 -27.85
C MET A 178 6.93 -6.68 -29.04
N ALA A 179 6.74 -5.38 -28.81
CA ALA A 179 6.64 -4.42 -29.92
C ALA A 179 7.27 -3.07 -29.57
N SER A 180 7.87 -2.40 -30.56
CA SER A 180 8.32 -1.00 -30.42
C SER A 180 7.13 -0.04 -30.59
N ARG A 181 7.26 1.20 -30.09
CA ARG A 181 6.22 2.24 -30.32
C ARG A 181 5.89 2.38 -31.81
N ARG A 182 6.93 2.48 -32.64
CA ARG A 182 6.80 2.61 -34.10
C ARG A 182 6.00 1.46 -34.69
N ARG A 183 6.32 0.22 -34.30
CA ARG A 183 5.60 -0.98 -34.77
C ARG A 183 4.12 -0.94 -34.38
N ILE A 184 3.82 -0.52 -33.16
CA ILE A 184 2.44 -0.39 -32.67
C ILE A 184 1.67 0.63 -33.52
N GLU A 185 2.26 1.79 -33.77
CA GLU A 185 1.65 2.87 -34.55
C GLU A 185 1.43 2.47 -36.02
N GLU A 186 2.39 1.76 -36.62
CA GLU A 186 2.28 1.20 -37.97
C GLU A 186 1.12 0.20 -38.10
N VAL A 187 1.00 -0.74 -37.15
CA VAL A 187 -0.09 -1.74 -37.16
C VAL A 187 -1.45 -1.09 -36.90
N ARG A 188 -1.52 -0.11 -35.98
CA ARG A 188 -2.76 0.65 -35.73
C ARG A 188 -3.19 1.50 -36.93
N GLY A 189 -2.24 2.14 -37.61
CA GLY A 189 -2.51 2.95 -38.80
C GLY A 189 -2.98 2.11 -39.99
N ALA A 190 -2.40 0.91 -40.18
CA ALA A 190 -2.80 0.00 -41.25
C ALA A 190 -4.26 -0.49 -41.12
N ALA A 191 -4.81 -0.54 -39.90
CA ALA A 191 -6.19 -0.94 -39.66
C ALA A 191 -7.23 0.14 -40.04
N GLN A 192 -6.82 1.38 -40.27
CA GLN A 192 -7.70 2.53 -40.54
C GLN A 192 -7.51 3.13 -41.94
N LEU A 193 -7.05 2.33 -42.91
CA LEU A 193 -6.89 2.74 -44.30
C LEU A 193 -8.13 3.47 -44.80
N SER A 194 -8.00 4.80 -44.96
CA SER A 194 -8.99 5.60 -45.66
C SER A 194 -8.60 5.67 -47.13
N ILE A 195 -9.56 5.37 -47.99
CA ILE A 195 -9.38 5.47 -49.44
C ILE A 195 -9.52 6.95 -49.80
N GLY A 196 -8.37 7.61 -49.97
CA GLY A 196 -8.32 8.95 -50.55
C GLY A 196 -8.36 8.89 -52.08
N PRO A 197 -8.53 10.04 -52.75
CA PRO A 197 -8.53 10.12 -54.22
C PRO A 197 -7.21 9.66 -54.86
N ASP A 198 -6.11 9.66 -54.12
CA ASP A 198 -4.77 9.25 -54.57
C ASP A 198 -4.34 7.86 -54.04
N GLY A 199 -5.29 7.07 -53.52
CA GLY A 199 -5.03 5.74 -52.97
C GLY A 199 -5.12 5.67 -51.44
N PRO A 200 -4.71 4.53 -50.83
CA PRO A 200 -4.77 4.33 -49.39
C PRO A 200 -3.86 5.33 -48.65
N VAL A 201 -4.43 6.15 -47.77
CA VAL A 201 -3.67 7.05 -46.89
C VAL A 201 -3.70 6.53 -45.46
N THR A 202 -2.52 6.25 -44.91
CA THR A 202 -2.34 5.88 -43.50
C THR A 202 -2.19 7.16 -42.67
N LEU A 203 -3.14 7.43 -41.76
CA LEU A 203 -3.00 8.54 -40.81
C LEU A 203 -1.97 8.16 -39.72
N PRO A 204 -0.98 9.02 -39.42
CA PRO A 204 -0.08 8.81 -38.29
C PRO A 204 -0.88 8.82 -36.98
N ARG A 205 -0.74 7.78 -36.17
CA ARG A 205 -1.43 7.68 -34.87
C ARG A 205 -0.39 7.74 -33.76
N ASP A 206 -0.48 8.73 -32.89
CA ASP A 206 0.42 8.83 -31.72
C ASP A 206 -0.08 7.89 -30.62
N SER A 207 0.77 6.96 -30.18
CA SER A 207 0.46 6.04 -29.08
C SER A 207 1.21 6.39 -27.78
N SER A 208 1.89 7.53 -27.70
CA SER A 208 2.74 7.92 -26.57
C SER A 208 1.99 7.99 -25.23
N GLU A 209 0.89 8.74 -25.17
CA GLU A 209 0.08 8.88 -23.95
C GLU A 209 -0.56 7.56 -23.51
N THR A 210 -1.05 6.78 -24.48
CA THR A 210 -1.65 5.46 -24.22
C THR A 210 -0.61 4.49 -23.66
N LEU A 211 0.60 4.48 -24.22
CA LEU A 211 1.70 3.65 -23.72
C LEU A 211 2.16 4.08 -22.33
N ALA A 212 2.30 5.39 -22.08
CA ALA A 212 2.65 5.92 -20.76
C ALA A 212 1.63 5.49 -19.69
N LEU A 213 0.34 5.51 -20.03
CA LEU A 213 -0.73 5.07 -19.14
C LEU A 213 -0.75 3.55 -18.91
N LEU A 214 -0.47 2.74 -19.93
CA LEU A 214 -0.39 1.29 -19.79
C LEU A 214 0.84 0.85 -18.96
N LEU A 215 1.95 1.59 -19.08
CA LEU A 215 3.13 1.44 -18.23
C LEU A 215 2.83 1.82 -16.78
N SER A 216 2.21 2.97 -16.52
CA SER A 216 1.91 3.41 -15.15
C SER A 216 0.90 2.50 -14.44
N ARG A 217 0.04 1.81 -15.20
CA ARG A 217 -0.88 0.78 -14.69
C ARG A 217 -0.22 -0.60 -14.49
N GLY A 218 1.03 -0.76 -14.92
CA GLY A 218 1.78 -2.02 -14.84
C GLY A 218 1.22 -3.11 -15.74
N LEU A 219 0.52 -2.77 -16.82
CA LEU A 219 0.02 -3.73 -17.81
C LEU A 219 1.09 -4.07 -18.86
N LEU A 220 1.96 -3.10 -19.15
CA LEU A 220 3.14 -3.27 -19.99
C LEU A 220 4.40 -2.94 -19.18
N CYS A 221 5.54 -3.51 -19.57
CA CYS A 221 6.86 -3.02 -19.20
C CYS A 221 7.61 -2.56 -20.46
N ALA A 222 8.59 -1.68 -20.30
CA ALA A 222 9.39 -1.15 -21.39
C ALA A 222 10.88 -1.36 -21.11
N ASP A 223 11.55 -2.04 -22.04
CA ASP A 223 12.99 -2.26 -22.03
C ASP A 223 13.62 -1.57 -23.25
N ARG A 224 14.88 -1.13 -23.13
CA ARG A 224 15.61 -0.62 -24.29
C ARG A 224 16.14 -1.78 -25.11
N ASP A 225 15.95 -1.72 -26.42
CA ASP A 225 16.62 -2.63 -27.32
C ASP A 225 18.02 -2.11 -27.64
N ASP A 226 19.02 -2.60 -26.92
CA ASP A 226 20.41 -2.20 -27.13
C ASP A 226 21.00 -2.68 -28.47
N HIS A 227 20.31 -3.58 -29.18
CA HIS A 227 20.77 -4.19 -30.43
C HIS A 227 20.20 -3.48 -31.67
N ALA A 228 19.13 -2.72 -31.51
CA ALA A 228 18.51 -1.95 -32.58
C ALA A 228 19.07 -0.52 -32.68
N ILE A 229 19.14 0.00 -33.92
CA ILE A 229 19.58 1.36 -34.21
C ILE A 229 18.66 2.37 -33.51
N GLY A 230 19.25 3.29 -32.74
CA GLY A 230 18.51 4.31 -31.98
C GLY A 230 18.00 3.85 -30.62
N ARG A 231 18.27 2.59 -30.22
CA ARG A 231 17.90 1.99 -28.92
C ARG A 231 16.46 2.28 -28.49
N PRO A 232 15.48 1.93 -29.34
CA PRO A 232 14.08 2.22 -29.07
C PRO A 232 13.58 1.44 -27.85
N LEU A 233 12.52 1.95 -27.23
CA LEU A 233 11.80 1.21 -26.20
C LEU A 233 10.97 0.09 -26.85
N ILE A 234 11.10 -1.12 -26.30
CA ILE A 234 10.32 -2.31 -26.63
C ILE A 234 9.38 -2.58 -25.46
N TYR A 235 8.10 -2.71 -25.77
CA TYR A 235 7.04 -2.98 -24.81
C TYR A 235 6.73 -4.48 -24.76
N ARG A 236 6.56 -5.02 -23.55
CA ARG A 236 6.22 -6.43 -23.30
C ARG A 236 5.03 -6.56 -22.34
N PRO A 237 4.23 -7.63 -22.45
CA PRO A 237 3.15 -7.91 -21.52
C PRO A 237 3.71 -8.27 -20.13
N THR A 238 3.16 -7.69 -19.07
CA THR A 238 3.56 -8.04 -17.69
C THR A 238 2.81 -9.28 -17.19
N PRO A 239 3.30 -9.97 -16.15
CA PRO A 239 2.56 -11.05 -15.49
C PRO A 239 1.18 -10.61 -15.00
N ARG A 240 1.04 -9.33 -14.59
CA ARG A 240 -0.23 -8.73 -14.19
C ARG A 240 -1.25 -8.71 -15.33
N LEU A 241 -0.83 -8.34 -16.54
CA LEU A 241 -1.70 -8.37 -17.72
C LEU A 241 -2.15 -9.80 -18.06
N LEU A 242 -1.24 -10.77 -17.99
CA LEU A 242 -1.56 -12.18 -18.23
C LEU A 242 -2.57 -12.72 -17.20
N GLN A 243 -2.40 -12.37 -15.93
CA GLN A 243 -3.34 -12.72 -14.87
C GLN A 243 -4.74 -12.15 -15.12
N LEU A 244 -4.83 -10.90 -15.60
CA LEU A 244 -6.11 -10.27 -15.97
C LEU A 244 -6.79 -10.96 -17.16
N LEU A 245 -6.01 -11.49 -18.09
CA LEU A 245 -6.51 -12.28 -19.23
C LEU A 245 -6.82 -13.74 -18.85
N GLY A 246 -6.54 -14.14 -17.61
CA GLY A 246 -6.69 -15.51 -17.12
C GLY A 246 -5.77 -16.50 -17.83
N THR A 247 -4.58 -16.07 -18.23
CA THR A 247 -3.55 -16.87 -18.91
C THR A 247 -2.27 -16.90 -18.10
N GLN A 248 -1.52 -18.00 -18.16
CA GLN A 248 -0.24 -18.12 -17.45
C GLN A 248 0.95 -17.72 -18.33
N THR A 249 0.79 -17.84 -19.65
CA THR A 249 1.86 -17.53 -20.61
C THR A 249 1.42 -16.51 -21.67
N PRO A 250 2.35 -15.72 -22.22
CA PRO A 250 2.05 -14.82 -23.34
C PRO A 250 1.68 -15.60 -24.62
N GLU A 251 2.07 -16.87 -24.74
CA GLU A 251 1.63 -17.77 -25.83
C GLU A 251 0.16 -18.14 -25.71
N GLU A 252 -0.30 -18.54 -24.52
CA GLU A 252 -1.72 -18.77 -24.25
C GLU A 252 -2.57 -17.52 -24.50
N ALA A 253 -2.07 -16.35 -24.11
CA ALA A 253 -2.73 -15.07 -24.36
C ALA A 253 -2.89 -14.80 -25.86
N ARG A 254 -1.85 -15.10 -26.66
CA ARG A 254 -1.88 -15.00 -28.13
C ARG A 254 -2.91 -15.93 -28.75
N VAL A 255 -2.92 -17.20 -28.35
CA VAL A 255 -3.89 -18.18 -28.85
C VAL A 255 -5.32 -17.74 -28.52
N ARG A 256 -5.59 -17.33 -27.28
CA ARG A 256 -6.92 -16.89 -26.85
C ARG A 256 -7.41 -15.65 -27.60
N LEU A 257 -6.54 -14.68 -27.85
CA LEU A 257 -6.87 -13.49 -28.63
C LEU A 257 -7.01 -13.79 -30.13
N GLY A 258 -6.19 -14.68 -30.68
CA GLY A 258 -6.29 -15.15 -32.07
C GLY A 258 -7.59 -15.87 -32.36
N VAL A 259 -8.03 -16.77 -31.48
CA VAL A 259 -9.33 -17.46 -31.58
C VAL A 259 -10.49 -16.45 -31.50
N SER A 260 -10.39 -15.45 -30.62
CA SER A 260 -11.39 -14.39 -30.49
C SER A 260 -11.45 -13.42 -31.69
N ALA A 261 -10.38 -13.33 -32.48
CA ALA A 261 -10.34 -12.60 -33.74
C ALA A 261 -10.95 -13.40 -34.89
N GLN A 262 -10.71 -14.72 -34.93
CA GLN A 262 -11.30 -15.64 -35.93
C GLN A 262 -12.83 -15.74 -35.79
N CYS A 263 -13.37 -15.91 -34.57
CA CYS A 263 -14.83 -15.94 -34.38
C CYS A 263 -15.51 -14.62 -34.78
N ARG A 264 -14.85 -13.47 -34.60
CA ARG A 264 -15.38 -12.16 -35.03
C ARG A 264 -15.42 -12.02 -36.55
N LEU A 265 -14.43 -12.56 -37.25
CA LEU A 265 -14.39 -12.59 -38.71
C LEU A 265 -15.45 -13.56 -39.28
N GLU A 266 -15.63 -14.74 -38.69
CA GLU A 266 -16.69 -15.69 -39.09
C GLU A 266 -18.10 -15.11 -38.92
N SER A 267 -18.35 -14.36 -37.83
CA SER A 267 -19.62 -13.65 -37.63
C SER A 267 -19.85 -12.46 -38.57
N ALA A 268 -18.79 -11.91 -39.17
CA ALA A 268 -18.87 -10.79 -40.11
C ALA A 268 -18.98 -11.26 -41.59
N VAL A 269 -18.76 -12.54 -41.87
CA VAL A 269 -18.74 -13.13 -43.23
C VAL A 269 -20.03 -13.89 -43.59
N SER A 270 -21.08 -13.81 -42.76
CA SER A 270 -22.40 -14.34 -43.15
C SER A 270 -23.35 -13.24 -43.62
N PRO A 271 -23.35 -12.84 -44.91
CA PRO A 271 -24.54 -12.32 -45.56
C PRO A 271 -25.32 -13.48 -46.23
N GLU A 272 -26.58 -13.59 -45.86
CA GLU A 272 -27.70 -14.08 -46.68
C GLU A 272 -27.47 -15.37 -47.49
N GLN A 273 -27.91 -16.50 -46.91
CA GLN A 273 -28.58 -17.54 -47.70
C GLN A 273 -29.90 -17.88 -47.01
N GLU A 274 -30.97 -17.18 -47.40
CA GLU A 274 -32.32 -17.70 -47.30
C GLU A 274 -32.76 -18.22 -48.68
N PRO A 275 -33.54 -19.32 -48.73
CA PRO A 275 -33.90 -20.04 -49.95
C PRO A 275 -34.96 -19.34 -50.82
#